data_AF-A0A6P9AWE8-F1
#
_entry.id   AF-A0A6P9AWE8-F1
#
_cell.length_a   1.000
_cell.length_b   1.000
_cell.length_c   1.000
_cell.angle_alpha   90.00
_cell.angle_beta   90.00
_cell.angle_gamma   90.00
#
_symmetry.space_group_name_H-M   'P 1'
#
loop_
_entity.id
_entity.type
_entity.pdbx_description
1 polymer ?
#
loop_
_entity_poly.entity_id
_entity_poly.type
_entity_poly.pdbx_seq_one_letter_code
_entity_poly.pdbx_strand_id
1 'polypeptide(L)'
;YKPPQDFSSCSFQEYQNYIITKTPQCIINRPSSKDIVSPPVCGNDFVEEGEECDCGSPKECKNECCDAATCKLKPGAKCGHGECCEKCQLKRAGAVCRAVKHDCDLPEMCTGQSAQCPLDRFRINGHPCQNNQGYCYMGKCPTLANQCISLWGPGGKVAADSCFGVNRKGVYYGYCRKANGTYFPCKPT
;
A
#
# COMPACT_ATOMS: atom_id res chain seq x y z
N TYR A 1 11.31 20.44 -31.25
CA TYR A 1 10.65 20.74 -29.97
C TYR A 1 11.00 19.61 -29.00
N LYS A 2 11.61 19.92 -27.84
CA LYS A 2 11.88 18.93 -26.79
C LYS A 2 10.95 19.24 -25.62
N PRO A 3 10.01 18.35 -25.28
CA PRO A 3 9.14 18.58 -24.13
C PRO A 3 9.97 18.58 -22.83
N PRO A 4 9.62 19.42 -21.83
CA PRO A 4 10.25 19.38 -20.51
C PRO A 4 10.13 17.98 -19.88
N GLN A 5 11.15 17.54 -19.16
CA GLN A 5 11.17 16.26 -18.43
C GLN A 5 11.04 16.45 -16.91
N ASP A 6 11.08 17.70 -16.44
CA ASP A 6 11.03 18.04 -15.03
C ASP A 6 9.61 18.46 -14.61
N PHE A 7 9.24 18.12 -13.38
CA PHE A 7 8.01 18.61 -12.76
C PHE A 7 8.14 20.09 -12.36
N SER A 8 7.03 20.83 -12.47
CA SER A 8 6.93 22.18 -11.90
C SER A 8 6.83 22.14 -10.38
N SER A 9 7.17 23.24 -9.71
CA SER A 9 6.98 23.38 -8.26
C SER A 9 5.51 23.20 -7.84
N CYS A 10 4.56 23.71 -8.63
CA CYS A 10 3.12 23.52 -8.40
C CYS A 10 2.73 22.04 -8.45
N SER A 11 3.22 21.30 -9.46
CA SER A 11 2.93 19.87 -9.61
C SER A 11 3.46 19.05 -8.43
N PHE A 12 4.66 19.39 -7.93
CA PHE A 12 5.23 18.72 -6.76
C PHE A 12 4.40 18.97 -5.50
N GLN A 13 3.98 20.22 -5.27
CA GLN A 13 3.15 20.58 -4.11
C GLN A 13 1.78 19.89 -4.14
N GLU A 14 1.13 19.82 -5.31
CA GLU A 14 -0.13 19.11 -5.47
C GLU A 14 0.01 17.61 -5.22
N TYR A 15 1.08 17.00 -5.75
CA TYR A 15 1.39 15.59 -5.50
C TYR A 15 1.59 15.31 -4.00
N GLN A 16 2.38 16.13 -3.30
CA GLN A 16 2.58 15.99 -1.86
C GLN A 16 1.26 16.07 -1.10
N ASN A 17 0.40 17.05 -1.41
CA ASN A 17 -0.92 17.17 -0.79
C ASN A 17 -1.79 15.95 -1.06
N TYR A 18 -1.82 15.45 -2.28
CA TYR A 18 -2.58 14.24 -2.64
C TYR A 18 -2.10 13.01 -1.86
N ILE A 19 -0.78 12.78 -1.80
CA ILE A 19 -0.21 11.64 -1.10
C ILE A 19 -0.46 11.73 0.41
N ILE A 20 -0.35 12.91 1.02
CA ILE A 20 -0.59 13.10 2.47
C ILE A 20 -2.07 12.94 2.82
N THR A 21 -2.99 13.45 1.98
CA THR A 21 -4.42 13.49 2.30
C THR A 21 -5.19 12.24 1.89
N LYS A 22 -4.77 11.56 0.83
CA LYS A 22 -5.49 10.40 0.26
C LYS A 22 -4.72 9.09 0.36
N THR A 23 -3.39 9.14 0.45
CA THR A 23 -2.44 8.00 0.37
C THR A 23 -3.06 6.74 -0.25
N PRO A 24 -3.08 6.60 -1.58
CA PRO A 24 -3.61 5.42 -2.22
C PRO A 24 -2.83 4.19 -1.75
N GLN A 25 -3.53 3.22 -1.16
CA GLN A 25 -2.83 2.07 -0.54
C GLN A 25 -2.15 1.17 -1.58
N CYS A 26 -2.62 1.17 -2.83
CA CYS A 26 -2.11 0.34 -3.92
C CYS A 26 -0.74 0.74 -4.47
N ILE A 27 -0.17 1.88 -4.06
CA ILE A 27 1.16 2.34 -4.48
C ILE A 27 2.20 2.24 -3.36
N ILE A 28 1.82 1.69 -2.20
CA ILE A 28 2.71 1.59 -1.03
C ILE A 28 3.51 0.29 -1.07
N ASN A 29 2.94 -0.78 -1.65
CA ASN A 29 3.61 -2.06 -1.77
C ASN A 29 4.63 -2.02 -2.91
N ARG A 30 5.87 -2.42 -2.61
CA ARG A 30 6.90 -2.66 -3.62
C ARG A 30 6.57 -3.98 -4.36
N PRO A 31 6.52 -4.00 -5.70
CA PRO A 31 6.26 -5.23 -6.44
C PRO A 31 7.40 -6.25 -6.27
N SER A 32 7.09 -7.54 -6.45
CA SER A 32 8.13 -8.57 -6.53
C SER A 32 8.90 -8.41 -7.82
N SER A 33 10.21 -8.71 -7.81
CA SER A 33 11.01 -8.73 -9.04
C SER A 33 10.46 -9.69 -10.10
N LYS A 34 9.75 -10.74 -9.68
CA LYS A 34 9.09 -11.71 -10.57
C LYS A 34 7.86 -11.16 -11.29
N ASP A 35 7.28 -10.06 -10.78
CA ASP A 35 6.08 -9.44 -11.37
C ASP A 35 6.46 -8.38 -12.41
N ILE A 36 7.76 -8.07 -12.55
CA ILE A 36 8.27 -7.08 -13.48
C ILE A 36 8.59 -7.75 -14.82
N VAL A 37 7.87 -7.32 -15.85
CA VAL A 37 7.96 -7.89 -17.20
C VAL A 37 8.93 -7.12 -18.11
N SER A 38 9.38 -5.94 -17.69
CA SER A 38 10.40 -5.19 -18.41
C SER A 38 11.76 -5.90 -18.30
N PRO A 39 12.62 -5.77 -19.32
CA PRO A 39 14.02 -6.17 -19.18
C PRO A 39 14.66 -5.45 -17.98
N PRO A 40 15.45 -6.16 -17.14
CA PRO A 40 16.15 -5.55 -16.01
C PRO A 40 17.08 -4.41 -16.42
N VAL A 41 17.12 -3.34 -15.63
CA VAL A 41 17.96 -2.15 -15.86
C VAL A 41 18.71 -1.76 -14.60
N CYS A 42 19.99 -2.12 -14.56
CA CYS A 42 20.86 -1.71 -13.46
C CYS A 42 21.01 -0.19 -13.37
N GLY A 43 20.73 0.35 -12.19
CA GLY A 43 20.82 1.76 -11.84
C GLY A 43 19.49 2.50 -11.89
N ASN A 44 18.36 1.80 -11.88
CA ASN A 44 17.00 2.37 -11.89
C ASN A 44 16.36 2.44 -10.49
N ASP A 45 17.15 2.21 -9.43
CA ASP A 45 16.72 2.15 -8.02
C ASP A 45 15.78 0.99 -7.68
N PHE A 46 15.65 0.00 -8.58
CA PHE A 46 14.76 -1.12 -8.41
C PHE A 46 15.46 -2.46 -8.68
N VAL A 47 15.66 -3.24 -7.62
CA VAL A 47 16.18 -4.62 -7.75
C VAL A 47 15.25 -5.49 -8.60
N GLU A 48 15.70 -5.84 -9.79
CA GLU A 48 15.01 -6.69 -10.78
C GLU A 48 15.62 -8.11 -10.84
N GLU A 49 15.09 -8.97 -11.70
CA GLU A 49 15.63 -10.33 -11.86
C GLU A 49 17.08 -10.29 -12.39
N GLY A 50 18.00 -10.98 -11.70
CA GLY A 50 19.43 -11.03 -12.06
C GLY A 50 20.31 -10.04 -11.29
N GLU A 51 19.72 -9.07 -10.62
CA GLU A 51 20.40 -8.09 -9.76
C GLU A 51 20.39 -8.55 -8.30
N GLU A 52 21.44 -8.20 -7.56
CA GLU A 52 21.52 -8.49 -6.13
C GLU A 52 21.21 -7.24 -5.28
N CYS A 53 21.37 -6.06 -5.88
CA CYS A 53 21.07 -4.77 -5.31
C CYS A 53 20.99 -3.72 -6.43
N ASP A 54 20.28 -2.63 -6.18
CA ASP A 54 20.26 -1.44 -7.04
C ASP A 54 20.16 -0.22 -6.12
N CYS A 55 20.99 0.79 -6.37
CA CYS A 55 21.08 2.04 -5.61
C CYS A 55 21.20 3.25 -6.53
N GLY A 56 20.73 3.12 -7.77
CA GLY A 56 20.81 4.14 -8.79
C GLY A 56 22.18 4.19 -9.46
N SER A 57 22.47 5.32 -10.13
CA SER A 57 23.72 5.50 -10.85
C SER A 57 24.94 5.53 -9.92
N PRO A 58 26.16 5.20 -10.41
CA PRO A 58 27.39 5.29 -9.61
C PRO A 58 27.66 6.67 -8.99
N LYS A 59 27.10 7.73 -9.56
CA LYS A 59 27.23 9.11 -9.06
C LYS A 59 26.31 9.38 -7.87
N GLU A 60 25.17 8.72 -7.80
CA GLU A 60 24.11 8.98 -6.82
C GLU A 60 24.07 7.92 -5.70
N CYS A 61 24.59 6.72 -5.98
CA CYS A 61 24.58 5.62 -5.03
C CYS A 61 25.40 5.95 -3.78
N LYS A 62 24.69 5.95 -2.64
CA LYS A 62 25.28 6.09 -1.29
C LYS A 62 25.35 4.76 -0.55
N ASN A 63 24.95 3.67 -1.19
CA ASN A 63 24.85 2.36 -0.57
C ASN A 63 26.22 1.69 -0.50
N GLU A 64 26.75 1.52 0.69
CA GLU A 64 28.07 0.90 0.87
C GLU A 64 28.08 -0.59 0.51
N CYS A 65 26.93 -1.25 0.55
CA CYS A 65 26.78 -2.68 0.31
C CYS A 65 26.67 -3.04 -1.18
N CYS A 66 26.39 -2.07 -2.06
CA CYS A 66 26.07 -2.29 -3.46
C CYS A 66 27.11 -1.66 -4.39
N ASP A 67 27.56 -2.42 -5.39
CA ASP A 67 28.31 -1.88 -6.53
C ASP A 67 27.32 -1.39 -7.60
N ALA A 68 27.15 -0.07 -7.65
CA ALA A 68 26.21 0.59 -8.56
C ALA A 68 26.51 0.36 -10.05
N ALA A 69 27.75 0.03 -10.42
CA ALA A 69 28.09 -0.19 -11.83
C ALA A 69 27.65 -1.59 -12.31
N THR A 70 27.50 -2.54 -11.38
CA THR A 70 27.26 -3.95 -11.70
C THR A 70 25.97 -4.50 -11.09
N CYS A 71 25.32 -3.76 -10.20
CA CYS A 71 24.15 -4.20 -9.43
C CYS A 71 24.40 -5.50 -8.65
N LYS A 72 25.65 -5.66 -8.17
CA LYS A 72 26.12 -6.77 -7.36
C LYS A 72 26.48 -6.33 -5.96
N LEU A 73 26.33 -7.25 -5.01
CA LEU A 73 26.73 -6.99 -3.64
C LEU A 73 28.26 -6.90 -3.54
N LYS A 74 28.74 -5.94 -2.75
CA LYS A 74 30.16 -5.85 -2.42
C LYS A 74 30.57 -7.02 -1.52
N PRO A 75 31.87 -7.39 -1.52
CA PRO A 75 32.38 -8.48 -0.68
C PRO A 75 31.96 -8.37 0.78
N GLY A 76 31.40 -9.45 1.34
CA GLY A 76 30.95 -9.52 2.73
C GLY A 76 29.50 -9.04 2.97
N ALA A 77 28.86 -8.39 2.00
CA ALA A 77 27.45 -8.05 2.08
C ALA A 77 26.56 -9.28 1.80
N LYS A 78 25.52 -9.46 2.61
CA LYS A 78 24.45 -10.45 2.39
C LYS A 78 23.17 -9.82 1.84
N CYS A 79 23.09 -8.50 1.89
CA CYS A 79 22.00 -7.71 1.34
C CYS A 79 22.47 -6.29 1.06
N GLY A 80 21.80 -5.62 0.13
CA GLY A 80 22.03 -4.21 -0.19
C GLY A 80 20.79 -3.35 -0.02
N HIS A 81 19.59 -3.91 -0.09
CA HIS A 81 18.34 -3.16 -0.04
C HIS A 81 17.26 -3.93 0.75
N GLY A 82 16.20 -3.23 1.16
CA GLY A 82 15.03 -3.79 1.84
C GLY A 82 15.03 -3.57 3.36
N GLU A 83 13.84 -3.57 3.95
CA GLU A 83 13.60 -3.24 5.37
C GLU A 83 14.17 -4.29 6.33
N CYS A 84 14.48 -5.49 5.82
CA CYS A 84 15.16 -6.56 6.54
C CYS A 84 16.67 -6.60 6.29
N CYS A 85 17.26 -5.55 5.69
CA CYS A 85 18.69 -5.36 5.59
C CYS A 85 19.18 -4.33 6.62
N GLU A 86 20.21 -4.66 7.37
CA GLU A 86 20.87 -3.74 8.31
C GLU A 86 22.37 -3.92 8.26
N LYS A 87 23.12 -2.84 8.00
CA LYS A 87 24.60 -2.87 7.89
C LYS A 87 25.10 -3.98 6.96
N CYS A 88 24.49 -4.07 5.77
CA CYS A 88 24.77 -5.09 4.76
C CYS A 88 24.51 -6.55 5.19
N GLN A 89 23.83 -6.78 6.32
CA GLN A 89 23.48 -8.11 6.83
C GLN A 89 21.96 -8.28 6.94
N LEU A 90 21.50 -9.52 6.79
CA LEU A 90 20.10 -9.84 7.00
C LEU A 90 19.76 -9.68 8.49
N LYS A 91 18.67 -8.96 8.78
CA LYS A 91 18.10 -8.91 10.12
C LYS A 91 17.68 -10.30 10.55
N ARG A 92 17.82 -10.60 11.84
CA ARG A 92 17.43 -11.89 12.43
C ARG A 92 15.95 -12.20 12.19
N ALA A 93 15.62 -13.49 12.15
CA ALA A 93 14.23 -13.95 12.12
C ALA A 93 13.44 -13.36 13.31
N GLY A 94 12.23 -12.85 13.05
CA GLY A 94 11.38 -12.22 14.05
C GLY A 94 11.66 -10.72 14.30
N ALA A 95 12.68 -10.12 13.67
CA ALA A 95 12.86 -8.68 13.73
C ALA A 95 11.71 -7.98 13.00
N VAL A 96 11.02 -7.03 13.66
CA VAL A 96 9.92 -6.30 13.04
C VAL A 96 10.45 -5.40 11.91
N CYS A 97 9.92 -5.59 10.69
CA CYS A 97 10.22 -4.75 9.54
C CYS A 97 9.07 -3.80 9.19
N ARG A 98 7.84 -4.13 9.57
CA ARG A 98 6.70 -3.21 9.53
C ARG A 98 5.89 -3.30 10.81
N ALA A 99 5.69 -2.15 11.45
CA ALA A 99 4.88 -2.04 12.66
C ALA A 99 3.37 -2.08 12.34
N VAL A 100 2.58 -2.45 13.35
CA VAL A 100 1.12 -2.40 13.32
C VAL A 100 0.66 -0.94 13.26
N LYS A 101 -0.24 -0.61 12.34
CA LYS A 101 -0.82 0.73 12.17
C LYS A 101 -2.14 0.92 12.91
N HIS A 102 -2.97 -0.12 13.00
CA HIS A 102 -4.31 -0.07 13.59
C HIS A 102 -4.85 -1.47 13.93
N ASP A 103 -6.01 -1.56 14.57
CA ASP A 103 -6.63 -2.81 15.05
C ASP A 103 -6.70 -3.93 13.99
N CYS A 104 -6.96 -3.59 12.72
CA CYS A 104 -7.10 -4.57 11.64
C CYS A 104 -5.80 -5.00 10.97
N ASP A 105 -4.67 -4.53 11.47
CA ASP A 105 -3.34 -4.74 10.91
C ASP A 105 -2.52 -5.72 11.76
N LEU A 106 -1.58 -6.42 11.14
CA LEU A 106 -0.59 -7.26 11.82
C LEU A 106 0.81 -6.67 11.63
N PRO A 107 1.79 -7.02 12.47
CA PRO A 107 3.18 -6.66 12.18
C PRO A 107 3.78 -7.66 11.19
N GLU A 108 4.65 -7.18 10.30
CA GLU A 108 5.54 -8.07 9.55
C GLU A 108 6.92 -8.13 10.19
N MET A 109 7.47 -9.35 10.13
CA MET A 109 8.76 -9.69 10.70
C MET A 109 9.65 -10.32 9.64
N CYS A 110 10.94 -9.99 9.72
CA CYS A 110 11.97 -10.57 8.88
C CYS A 110 12.03 -12.08 9.07
N THR A 111 12.26 -12.80 7.98
CA THR A 111 12.42 -14.26 7.99
C THR A 111 13.83 -14.69 8.44
N GLY A 112 14.80 -13.77 8.41
CA GLY A 112 16.22 -14.07 8.59
C GLY A 112 16.91 -14.63 7.33
N GLN A 113 16.14 -14.86 6.26
CA GLN A 113 16.62 -15.46 5.01
C GLN A 113 16.45 -14.53 3.80
N SER A 114 15.70 -13.44 3.95
CA SER A 114 15.45 -12.44 2.92
C SER A 114 15.66 -11.04 3.48
N ALA A 115 16.14 -10.14 2.61
CA ALA A 115 16.32 -8.73 2.90
C ALA A 115 15.04 -7.90 2.73
N GLN A 116 14.04 -8.45 2.03
CA GLN A 116 12.74 -7.83 1.85
C GLN A 116 11.82 -8.16 3.02
N CYS A 117 11.05 -7.18 3.50
CA CYS A 117 9.96 -7.46 4.42
C CYS A 117 8.89 -8.33 3.71
N PRO A 118 8.29 -9.32 4.41
CA PRO A 118 7.17 -10.07 3.84
C PRO A 118 6.02 -9.16 3.39
N LEU A 119 5.16 -9.68 2.51
CA LEU A 119 3.95 -8.98 2.09
C LEU A 119 3.09 -8.59 3.29
N ASP A 120 2.44 -7.43 3.18
CA ASP A 120 1.55 -6.86 4.18
C ASP A 120 0.40 -7.84 4.51
N ARG A 121 0.26 -8.21 5.80
CA ARG A 121 -0.76 -9.12 6.30
C ARG A 121 -1.69 -8.39 7.25
N PHE A 122 -2.96 -8.76 7.14
CA PHE A 122 -4.02 -8.17 7.94
C PHE A 122 -4.67 -9.20 8.86
N ARG A 123 -5.39 -8.71 9.86
CA ARG A 123 -6.29 -9.56 10.64
C ARG A 123 -7.34 -10.18 9.74
N ILE A 124 -7.84 -11.34 10.14
CA ILE A 124 -8.89 -12.05 9.44
C ILE A 124 -10.15 -11.17 9.31
N ASN A 125 -10.81 -11.25 8.16
CA ASN A 125 -12.08 -10.59 7.94
C ASN A 125 -13.08 -11.03 9.03
N GLY A 126 -13.81 -10.07 9.60
CA GLY A 126 -14.74 -10.33 10.71
C GLY A 126 -14.14 -10.13 12.11
N HIS A 127 -12.84 -9.85 12.27
CA HIS A 127 -12.29 -9.49 13.58
C HIS A 127 -12.86 -8.14 14.04
N PRO A 128 -13.37 -7.99 15.28
CA PRO A 128 -13.90 -6.71 15.75
C PRO A 128 -12.84 -5.60 15.78
N CYS A 129 -13.22 -4.37 15.49
CA CYS A 129 -12.32 -3.22 15.44
C CYS A 129 -13.01 -1.93 15.89
N GLN A 130 -12.22 -0.90 16.24
CA GLN A 130 -12.72 0.38 16.74
C GLN A 130 -13.68 0.19 17.93
N ASN A 131 -13.27 -0.57 18.95
CA ASN A 131 -14.09 -0.87 20.13
C ASN A 131 -15.47 -1.51 19.78
N ASN A 132 -15.47 -2.53 18.91
CA ASN A 132 -16.67 -3.24 18.43
C ASN A 132 -17.64 -2.38 17.60
N GLN A 133 -17.21 -1.24 17.04
CA GLN A 133 -18.04 -0.44 16.14
C GLN A 133 -18.10 -0.99 14.72
N GLY A 134 -17.19 -1.90 14.37
CA GLY A 134 -17.17 -2.55 13.08
C GLY A 134 -16.34 -3.83 13.10
N TYR A 135 -16.14 -4.37 11.91
CA TYR A 135 -15.38 -5.60 11.70
C TYR A 135 -14.34 -5.39 10.61
N CYS A 136 -13.16 -5.96 10.81
CA CYS A 136 -12.08 -5.88 9.85
C CYS A 136 -12.48 -6.49 8.51
N TYR A 137 -12.13 -5.79 7.43
CA TYR A 137 -12.31 -6.26 6.08
C TYR A 137 -11.14 -5.77 5.22
N MET A 138 -10.33 -6.71 4.74
CA MET A 138 -9.12 -6.46 3.93
C MET A 138 -8.21 -5.39 4.56
N GLY A 139 -7.88 -5.56 5.84
CA GLY A 139 -7.01 -4.63 6.58
C GLY A 139 -7.66 -3.35 7.06
N LYS A 140 -8.90 -3.02 6.66
CA LYS A 140 -9.59 -1.80 7.11
C LYS A 140 -10.68 -2.11 8.12
N CYS A 141 -11.08 -1.11 8.89
CA CYS A 141 -12.28 -1.16 9.74
C CYS A 141 -13.40 -0.29 9.12
N PRO A 142 -14.14 -0.77 8.10
CA PRO A 142 -15.21 0.00 7.50
C PRO A 142 -16.39 0.14 8.46
N THR A 143 -16.74 1.38 8.80
CA THR A 143 -17.96 1.72 9.54
C THR A 143 -18.81 2.70 8.72
N LEU A 144 -20.13 2.71 8.93
CA LEU A 144 -21.01 3.68 8.27
C LEU A 144 -20.61 5.11 8.63
N ALA A 145 -20.23 5.36 9.90
CA ALA A 145 -19.79 6.67 10.37
C ALA A 145 -18.56 7.17 9.63
N ASN A 146 -17.51 6.35 9.51
CA ASN A 146 -16.28 6.73 8.81
C ASN A 146 -16.54 6.97 7.32
N GLN A 147 -17.46 6.21 6.69
CA GLN A 147 -17.86 6.44 5.30
C GLN A 147 -18.59 7.78 5.15
N CYS A 148 -19.48 8.14 6.08
CA CYS A 148 -20.15 9.43 6.07
C CYS A 148 -19.15 10.59 6.21
N ILE A 149 -18.19 10.46 7.13
CA ILE A 149 -17.14 11.47 7.34
C ILE A 149 -16.24 11.60 6.09
N SER A 150 -15.91 10.47 5.44
CA SER A 150 -15.09 10.49 4.23
C SER A 150 -15.79 11.16 3.04
N LEU A 151 -17.13 11.08 2.96
CA LEU A 151 -17.92 11.66 1.88
C LEU A 151 -18.27 13.13 2.12
N TRP A 152 -18.60 13.49 3.37
CA TRP A 152 -19.17 14.80 3.73
C TRP A 152 -18.31 15.62 4.70
N GLY A 153 -17.12 15.13 5.09
CA GLY A 153 -16.20 15.79 6.02
C GLY A 153 -16.52 15.51 7.50
N PRO A 154 -15.80 16.17 8.43
CA PRO A 154 -15.84 15.87 9.88
C PRO A 154 -17.24 15.89 10.54
N GLY A 155 -18.24 16.52 9.92
CA GLY A 155 -19.63 16.55 10.40
C GLY A 155 -20.53 15.44 9.83
N GLY A 156 -20.04 14.59 8.95
CA GLY A 156 -20.81 13.51 8.33
C GLY A 156 -21.30 12.51 9.36
N LYS A 157 -22.60 12.21 9.36
CA LYS A 157 -23.24 11.28 10.30
C LYS A 157 -24.13 10.29 9.57
N VAL A 158 -24.27 9.12 10.18
CA VAL A 158 -25.22 8.10 9.71
C VAL A 158 -26.64 8.65 9.89
N ALA A 159 -27.45 8.54 8.83
CA ALA A 159 -28.85 8.92 8.88
C ALA A 159 -29.69 7.94 9.72
N ALA A 160 -30.92 8.32 10.06
CA ALA A 160 -31.85 7.41 10.70
C ALA A 160 -32.18 6.20 9.81
N ASP A 161 -32.48 5.05 10.41
CA ASP A 161 -32.76 3.79 9.71
C ASP A 161 -33.86 3.92 8.65
N SER A 162 -34.85 4.79 8.88
CA SER A 162 -35.92 5.10 7.93
C SER A 162 -35.40 5.55 6.56
N CYS A 163 -34.26 6.25 6.51
CA CYS A 163 -33.65 6.72 5.26
C CYS A 163 -33.18 5.56 4.38
N PHE A 164 -32.72 4.45 4.98
CA PHE A 164 -32.27 3.27 4.23
C PHE A 164 -33.42 2.52 3.53
N GLY A 165 -34.68 2.82 3.88
CA GLY A 165 -35.86 2.33 3.17
C GLY A 165 -35.88 2.71 1.68
N VAL A 166 -35.22 3.81 1.30
CA VAL A 166 -35.07 4.23 -0.10
C VAL A 166 -34.34 3.19 -0.95
N ASN A 167 -33.45 2.38 -0.37
CA ASN A 167 -32.68 1.37 -1.09
C ASN A 167 -33.54 0.19 -1.60
N ARG A 168 -34.80 0.11 -1.18
CA ARG A 168 -35.78 -0.88 -1.64
C ARG A 168 -36.46 -0.46 -2.96
N LYS A 169 -36.23 0.75 -3.46
CA LYS A 169 -36.86 1.25 -4.69
C LYS A 169 -36.28 0.65 -5.98
N GLY A 170 -35.01 0.22 -5.97
CA GLY A 170 -34.36 -0.32 -7.16
C GLY A 170 -34.12 0.74 -8.25
N VAL A 171 -33.79 1.97 -7.86
CA VAL A 171 -33.52 3.09 -8.76
C VAL A 171 -32.05 3.52 -8.67
N TYR A 172 -31.60 4.44 -9.54
CA TYR A 172 -30.17 4.77 -9.70
C TYR A 172 -29.42 5.25 -8.44
N TYR A 173 -30.12 5.71 -7.40
CA TYR A 173 -29.55 6.14 -6.11
C TYR A 173 -29.97 5.26 -4.93
N GLY A 174 -30.82 4.26 -5.15
CA GLY A 174 -31.40 3.44 -4.09
C GLY A 174 -31.55 1.99 -4.53
N TYR A 175 -30.48 1.21 -4.36
CA TYR A 175 -30.36 -0.18 -4.80
C TYR A 175 -29.27 -0.91 -3.99
N CYS A 176 -29.26 -2.24 -4.02
CA CYS A 176 -28.26 -3.06 -3.33
C CYS A 176 -27.16 -3.60 -4.25
N ARG A 177 -27.49 -3.89 -5.51
CA ARG A 177 -26.52 -4.33 -6.52
C ARG A 177 -26.96 -3.93 -7.91
N LYS A 178 -26.00 -3.79 -8.82
CA LYS A 178 -26.24 -3.56 -10.24
C LYS A 178 -25.70 -4.75 -11.03
N ALA A 179 -26.49 -5.31 -11.95
CA ALA A 179 -26.04 -6.34 -12.87
C ALA A 179 -26.68 -6.11 -14.24
N ASN A 180 -25.87 -6.19 -15.31
CA ASN A 180 -26.31 -5.96 -16.69
C ASN A 180 -27.09 -4.65 -16.89
N GLY A 181 -26.66 -3.57 -16.24
CA GLY A 181 -27.34 -2.27 -16.30
C GLY A 181 -28.58 -2.13 -15.41
N THR A 182 -29.14 -3.23 -14.90
CA THR A 182 -30.33 -3.22 -14.04
C THR A 182 -29.98 -2.98 -12.57
N TYR A 183 -30.77 -2.13 -11.90
CA TYR A 183 -30.67 -1.84 -10.47
C TYR A 183 -31.57 -2.81 -9.68
N PHE A 184 -30.99 -3.60 -8.78
CA PHE A 184 -31.74 -4.54 -7.96
C PHE A 184 -32.03 -3.94 -6.58
N PRO A 185 -33.31 -3.89 -6.13
CA PRO A 185 -33.68 -3.37 -4.83
C PRO A 185 -33.11 -4.23 -3.70
N CYS A 186 -32.88 -3.61 -2.55
CA CYS A 186 -32.53 -4.33 -1.33
C CYS A 186 -33.70 -5.15 -0.80
N LYS A 187 -33.39 -6.33 -0.23
CA LYS A 187 -34.37 -7.13 0.52
C LYS A 187 -34.67 -6.46 1.87
N PRO A 188 -35.86 -6.69 2.45
CA PRO A 188 -36.12 -6.34 3.84
C PRO A 188 -35.14 -7.08 4.76
N THR A 189 -34.68 -6.37 5.79
CA THR A 189 -33.94 -6.89 6.95
C THR A 189 -34.90 -7.41 7.99
#